data_AF-A0A917GAT8-F1
#
_entry.id   AF-A0A917GAT8-F1
#
_cell.length_a   1.000
_cell.length_b   1.000
_cell.length_c   1.000
_cell.angle_alpha   90.00
_cell.angle_beta   90.00
_cell.angle_gamma   90.00
#
_symmetry.space_group_name_H-M   'P 1'
#
loop_
_entity.id
_entity.type
_entity.pdbx_description
1 polymer ?
#
loop_
_entity_poly.entity_id
_entity_poly.type
_entity_poly.pdbx_seq_one_letter_code
_entity_poly.pdbx_strand_id
1 'polypeptide(L)'
;MATERFYTVQEVFDILATNKVTSNIESVRRWLRQGELVGIAPKSRKEGWQIPHTELMKFLDQRTPNTTNVALDEEAVRAAMWFEITRKNIWEGYIPITKSLLKEAALHRQYSTHLREEVWERCVNNSMAYKQPRVNYLLDAFSFEGQRLKFDLSFASKEEQAIYVIFEYVKKN
;
A
#
# COMPACT_ATOMS: atom_id res chain seq x y z
N MET A 1 -1.26 3.58 41.53
CA MET A 1 -2.08 4.77 41.20
C MET A 1 -1.48 5.36 39.93
N ALA A 2 -2.22 5.35 38.81
CA ALA A 2 -1.71 5.90 37.55
C ALA A 2 -1.67 7.43 37.65
N THR A 3 -0.50 8.02 37.50
CA THR A 3 -0.32 9.48 37.45
C THR A 3 -0.95 9.99 36.17
N GLU A 4 -2.02 10.79 36.27
CA GLU A 4 -2.66 11.40 35.10
C GLU A 4 -1.70 12.43 34.50
N ARG A 5 -1.36 12.24 33.21
CA ARG A 5 -0.49 13.15 32.47
C ARG A 5 -1.32 14.28 31.88
N PHE A 6 -0.85 15.51 32.04
CA PHE A 6 -1.46 16.70 31.45
C PHE A 6 -0.63 17.18 30.26
N TYR A 7 -1.32 17.67 29.23
CA TYR A 7 -0.72 18.21 28.02
C TYR A 7 -1.08 19.68 27.85
N THR A 8 -0.14 20.45 27.31
CA THR A 8 -0.37 21.81 26.86
C THR A 8 -1.07 21.83 25.50
N VAL A 9 -1.61 23.00 25.11
CA VAL A 9 -2.24 23.18 23.79
C VAL A 9 -1.29 22.82 22.63
N GLN A 10 0.01 23.12 22.78
CA GLN A 10 1.00 22.84 21.75
C GLN A 10 1.23 21.33 21.61
N GLU A 11 1.43 20.62 22.72
CA GLU A 11 1.63 19.16 22.69
C GLU A 11 0.37 18.43 22.18
N VAL A 12 -0.82 18.88 22.57
CA VAL A 12 -2.08 18.38 22.02
C VAL A 12 -2.14 18.61 20.52
N PHE A 13 -1.78 19.81 20.06
CA PHE A 13 -1.75 20.09 18.63
C PHE A 13 -0.78 19.17 17.87
N ASP A 14 0.43 18.97 18.38
CA ASP A 14 1.42 18.10 17.74
C ASP A 14 0.93 16.64 17.64
N ILE A 15 0.26 16.14 18.69
CA ILE A 15 -0.37 14.82 18.71
C ILE A 15 -1.51 14.75 17.69
N LEU A 16 -2.40 15.74 17.67
CA LEU A 16 -3.55 15.78 16.75
C LEU A 16 -3.12 15.94 15.29
N ALA A 17 -2.06 16.71 15.03
CA ALA A 17 -1.48 16.87 13.69
C ALA A 17 -0.85 15.56 13.18
N THR A 18 -0.13 14.86 14.05
CA THR A 18 0.43 13.53 13.74
C THR A 18 -0.67 12.52 13.40
N ASN A 19 -1.79 12.57 14.11
CA ASN A 19 -2.97 11.72 13.87
C ASN A 19 -3.90 12.26 12.75
N LYS A 20 -3.47 13.28 11.98
CA LYS A 20 -4.21 13.88 10.86
C LYS A 20 -5.60 14.42 11.24
N VAL A 21 -5.80 14.81 12.50
CA VAL A 21 -7.07 15.37 12.99
C VAL A 21 -7.17 16.86 12.70
N THR A 22 -6.07 17.61 12.82
CA THR A 22 -6.03 19.03 12.43
C THR A 22 -4.61 19.49 12.09
N SER A 23 -4.48 20.43 11.17
CA SER A 23 -3.24 21.13 10.84
C SER A 23 -3.20 22.57 11.38
N ASN A 24 -4.24 22.99 12.11
CA ASN A 24 -4.34 24.36 12.63
C ASN A 24 -4.54 24.36 14.16
N ILE A 25 -3.58 24.95 14.89
CA ILE A 25 -3.60 25.09 16.35
C ILE A 25 -4.79 25.92 16.86
N GLU A 26 -5.33 26.84 16.05
CA GLU A 26 -6.52 27.60 16.41
C GLU A 26 -7.77 26.72 16.50
N SER A 27 -7.81 25.59 15.77
CA SER A 27 -8.87 24.59 15.91
C SER A 27 -8.88 23.99 17.32
N VAL A 28 -7.69 23.67 17.86
CA VAL A 28 -7.54 23.12 19.23
C VAL A 28 -8.02 24.13 20.27
N ARG A 29 -7.60 25.41 20.14
CA ARG A 29 -8.06 26.49 21.02
C ARG A 29 -9.56 26.74 20.93
N ARG A 30 -10.14 26.56 19.74
CA ARG A 30 -11.58 26.69 19.52
C ARG A 30 -12.34 25.54 20.20
N TRP A 31 -11.89 24.30 20.05
CA TRP A 31 -12.52 23.13 20.67
C TRP A 31 -12.50 23.18 22.20
N LEU A 32 -11.41 23.66 22.80
CA LEU A 32 -11.33 23.90 24.24
C LEU A 32 -12.34 24.95 24.72
N ARG A 33 -12.53 26.02 23.94
CA ARG A 33 -13.50 27.08 24.25
C ARG A 33 -14.95 26.63 24.07
N GLN A 34 -15.22 25.77 23.09
CA GLN A 34 -16.56 25.25 22.81
C GLN A 34 -16.93 24.04 23.68
N GLY A 35 -16.00 23.50 24.46
CA GLY A 35 -16.21 22.30 25.26
C GLY A 35 -16.22 20.99 24.46
N GLU A 36 -15.83 21.03 23.18
CA GLU A 36 -15.67 19.82 22.36
C GLU A 36 -14.45 19.00 22.80
N LEU A 37 -13.39 19.69 23.27
CA LEU A 37 -12.24 19.08 23.94
C LEU A 37 -12.25 19.54 25.39
N VAL A 38 -12.31 18.60 26.34
CA VAL A 38 -12.36 18.91 27.76
C VAL A 38 -10.94 19.21 28.27
N GLY A 39 -10.76 20.37 28.87
CA GLY A 39 -9.48 20.79 29.47
C GLY A 39 -9.70 21.75 30.64
N ILE A 40 -8.67 21.87 31.47
CA ILE A 40 -8.62 22.80 32.60
C ILE A 40 -8.24 24.18 32.04
N ALA A 41 -9.15 25.14 32.23
CA ALA A 41 -8.94 26.52 31.82
C ALA A 41 -7.78 27.15 32.62
N PRO A 42 -6.92 27.97 31.97
CA PRO A 42 -5.82 28.64 32.64
C PRO A 42 -6.34 29.57 33.76
N LYS A 43 -5.75 29.49 34.95
CA LYS A 43 -5.93 30.51 36.00
C LYS A 43 -5.14 31.78 35.70
N SER A 44 -4.07 31.68 34.90
CA SER A 44 -3.23 32.79 34.47
C SER A 44 -2.76 32.63 33.01
N ARG A 45 -2.43 33.75 32.35
CA ARG A 45 -1.89 33.74 30.97
C ARG A 45 -0.59 32.92 30.81
N LYS A 46 0.13 32.66 31.90
CA LYS A 46 1.39 31.89 31.90
C LYS A 46 1.18 30.38 31.94
N GLU A 47 0.07 29.89 32.51
CA GLU A 47 -0.16 28.45 32.69
C GLU A 47 -0.76 27.76 31.46
N GLY A 48 -1.48 28.50 30.61
CA GLY A 48 -2.13 27.93 29.42
C GLY A 48 -3.23 26.91 29.75
N TRP A 49 -3.87 26.35 28.73
CA TRP A 49 -4.81 25.25 28.94
C TRP A 49 -4.07 23.95 29.25
N GLN A 50 -4.61 23.18 30.19
CA GLN A 50 -4.11 21.84 30.51
C GLN A 50 -5.15 20.79 30.14
N ILE A 51 -4.78 19.85 29.28
CA ILE A 51 -5.67 18.82 28.77
C ILE A 51 -5.28 17.48 29.42
N PRO A 52 -6.19 16.82 30.15
CA PRO A 52 -5.93 15.48 30.67
C PRO A 52 -5.71 14.47 29.53
N HIS A 53 -4.77 13.54 29.70
CA HIS A 53 -4.50 12.48 28.73
C HIS A 53 -5.77 11.69 28.36
N THR A 54 -6.59 11.40 29.36
CA THR A 54 -7.85 10.64 29.24
C THR A 54 -8.83 11.30 28.27
N GLU A 55 -9.04 12.61 28.41
CA GLU A 55 -9.92 13.39 27.54
C GLU A 55 -9.33 13.57 26.13
N LEU A 56 -8.01 13.71 26.00
CA LEU A 56 -7.35 13.74 24.69
C LEU A 56 -7.54 12.44 23.93
N MET A 57 -7.33 11.29 24.58
CA MET A 57 -7.52 9.97 23.95
C MET A 57 -8.98 9.75 23.55
N LYS A 58 -9.92 10.09 24.43
CA LYS A 58 -11.36 10.02 24.11
C LYS A 58 -11.74 10.89 22.91
N PHE A 59 -11.17 12.08 22.81
CA PHE A 59 -11.38 12.99 21.69
C PHE A 59 -10.78 12.46 20.37
N LEU A 60 -9.61 11.83 20.44
CA LEU A 60 -8.98 11.13 19.32
C LEU A 60 -9.87 9.98 18.84
N ASP A 61 -10.30 9.09 19.73
CA ASP A 61 -11.13 7.94 19.40
C ASP A 61 -12.45 8.33 18.70
N GLN A 62 -13.05 9.46 19.10
CA GLN A 62 -14.25 9.99 18.47
C GLN A 62 -14.03 10.53 17.05
N ARG A 63 -12.86 11.12 16.77
CA ARG A 63 -12.55 11.78 15.49
C ARG A 63 -11.82 10.87 14.51
N THR A 64 -11.20 9.81 15.00
CA THR A 64 -10.62 8.74 14.20
C THR A 64 -11.32 7.43 14.57
N PRO A 65 -12.53 7.15 14.06
CA PRO A 65 -13.27 5.92 14.39
C PRO A 65 -12.65 4.63 13.84
N ASN A 66 -11.35 4.61 13.52
CA ASN A 66 -10.68 3.47 12.90
C ASN A 66 -9.18 3.34 13.22
N THR A 67 -8.66 3.98 14.26
CA THR A 67 -7.30 3.69 14.74
C THR A 67 -7.29 2.49 15.69
N THR A 68 -8.07 1.47 15.36
CA THR A 68 -7.74 0.13 15.82
C THR A 68 -6.37 -0.16 15.20
N ASN A 69 -5.32 -0.25 16.01
CA ASN A 69 -4.03 -0.84 15.62
C ASN A 69 -4.24 -2.34 15.34
N VAL A 70 -5.12 -2.70 14.41
CA VAL A 70 -4.98 -3.92 13.66
C VAL A 70 -3.74 -3.70 12.82
N ALA A 71 -2.72 -4.53 13.03
CA ALA A 71 -1.62 -4.65 12.09
C ALA A 71 -2.24 -5.01 10.74
N LEU A 72 -2.56 -3.99 9.94
CA LEU A 72 -3.07 -4.18 8.60
C LEU A 72 -1.94 -4.81 7.82
N ASP A 73 -2.20 -5.99 7.28
CA ASP A 73 -1.34 -6.54 6.25
C ASP A 73 -1.43 -5.61 5.04
N GLU A 74 -0.53 -4.64 4.98
CA GLU A 74 -0.49 -3.65 3.92
C GLU A 74 -0.38 -4.31 2.54
N GLU A 75 0.26 -5.48 2.45
CA GLU A 75 0.37 -6.20 1.19
C GLU A 75 -0.97 -6.81 0.77
N ALA A 76 -1.73 -7.37 1.71
CA ALA A 76 -3.09 -7.83 1.43
C ALA A 76 -4.00 -6.67 0.97
N VAL A 77 -3.88 -5.50 1.61
CA VAL A 77 -4.62 -4.29 1.19
C VAL A 77 -4.21 -3.84 -0.21
N ARG A 78 -2.90 -3.77 -0.50
CA ARG A 78 -2.39 -3.43 -1.84
C ARG A 78 -2.87 -4.43 -2.89
N ALA A 79 -2.83 -5.74 -2.59
CA ALA A 79 -3.30 -6.78 -3.48
C ALA A 79 -4.81 -6.65 -3.78
N ALA A 80 -5.63 -6.43 -2.75
CA ALA A 80 -7.07 -6.25 -2.90
C ALA A 80 -7.40 -5.04 -3.77
N MET A 81 -6.74 -3.91 -3.53
CA MET A 81 -6.89 -2.69 -4.32
C MET A 81 -6.45 -2.91 -5.77
N TRP A 82 -5.33 -3.60 -5.99
CA TRP A 82 -4.84 -3.93 -7.33
C TRP A 82 -5.88 -4.72 -8.13
N PHE A 83 -6.52 -5.73 -7.54
CA PHE A 83 -7.60 -6.48 -8.20
C PHE A 83 -8.84 -5.64 -8.48
N GLU A 84 -9.15 -4.65 -7.65
CA GLU A 84 -10.28 -3.74 -7.91
C GLU A 84 -10.02 -2.85 -9.14
N ILE A 85 -8.80 -2.35 -9.28
CA ILE A 85 -8.40 -1.50 -10.41
C ILE A 85 -8.35 -2.31 -11.71
N THR A 86 -7.73 -3.50 -11.67
CA THR A 86 -7.55 -4.33 -12.87
C THR A 86 -8.85 -4.95 -13.38
N ARG A 87 -9.83 -5.21 -12.50
CA ARG A 87 -11.20 -5.59 -12.91
C ARG A 87 -11.93 -4.49 -13.68
N LYS A 88 -11.56 -3.22 -13.47
CA LYS A 88 -12.04 -2.08 -14.27
C LYS A 88 -11.23 -1.91 -15.58
N ASN A 89 -10.36 -2.88 -15.91
CA ASN A 89 -9.47 -2.87 -17.06
C ASN A 89 -8.53 -1.67 -17.12
N ILE A 90 -8.10 -1.18 -15.97
CA ILE A 90 -7.15 -0.07 -15.84
C ILE A 90 -5.74 -0.64 -15.68
N TRP A 91 -4.83 -0.27 -16.57
CA TRP A 91 -3.45 -0.75 -16.65
C TRP A 91 -2.50 0.41 -16.95
N GLU A 92 -1.26 0.34 -16.46
CA GLU A 92 -0.21 1.30 -16.84
C GLU A 92 0.32 1.04 -18.24
N GLY A 93 0.37 -0.23 -18.62
CA GLY A 93 0.92 -0.65 -19.89
C GLY A 93 0.93 -2.17 -20.01
N TYR A 94 1.69 -2.64 -21.00
CA TYR A 94 1.88 -4.06 -21.23
C TYR A 94 3.33 -4.35 -21.63
N ILE A 95 3.76 -5.57 -21.36
CA ILE A 95 5.07 -6.10 -21.74
C ILE A 95 4.85 -7.15 -22.81
N PRO A 96 5.37 -6.96 -24.05
CA PRO A 96 5.29 -7.99 -25.08
C PRO A 96 6.21 -9.17 -24.73
N ILE A 97 5.70 -10.39 -24.87
CA ILE A 97 6.48 -11.61 -24.63
C ILE A 97 6.86 -12.21 -25.98
N THR A 98 8.16 -12.26 -26.25
CA THR A 98 8.72 -12.78 -27.51
C THR A 98 9.46 -14.10 -27.28
N LYS A 99 9.57 -14.91 -28.34
CA LYS A 99 10.37 -16.14 -28.29
C LYS A 99 11.87 -15.88 -28.05
N SER A 100 12.40 -14.76 -28.53
CA SER A 100 13.79 -14.38 -28.29
C SER A 100 14.04 -14.09 -26.81
N LEU A 101 13.15 -13.32 -26.17
CA LEU A 101 13.22 -13.03 -24.74
C LEU A 101 13.22 -14.32 -23.90
N LEU A 102 12.32 -15.26 -24.22
CA LEU A 102 12.28 -16.57 -23.55
C LEU A 102 13.55 -17.38 -23.75
N LYS A 103 14.13 -17.34 -24.97
CA LYS A 103 15.37 -18.03 -25.27
C LYS A 103 16.54 -17.46 -24.47
N GLU A 104 16.66 -16.14 -24.40
CA GLU A 104 17.70 -15.45 -23.64
C GLU A 104 17.58 -15.72 -22.13
N ALA A 105 16.37 -15.59 -21.58
CA ALA A 105 16.10 -15.91 -20.18
C ALA A 105 16.39 -17.37 -19.84
N ALA A 106 16.00 -18.31 -20.71
CA ALA A 106 16.29 -19.73 -20.54
C ALA A 106 17.78 -20.04 -20.57
N LEU A 107 18.56 -19.38 -21.43
CA LEU A 107 20.01 -19.54 -21.47
C LEU A 107 20.67 -19.00 -20.19
N HIS A 108 20.23 -17.84 -19.71
CA HIS A 108 20.82 -17.19 -18.54
C HIS A 108 20.63 -17.99 -17.24
N ARG A 109 19.44 -18.57 -17.02
CA ARG A 109 19.13 -19.39 -15.83
C ARG A 109 19.23 -20.90 -16.07
N GLN A 110 19.68 -21.32 -17.25
CA GLN A 110 19.78 -22.73 -17.67
C GLN A 110 18.46 -23.50 -17.55
N TYR A 111 17.34 -22.86 -17.90
CA TYR A 111 16.03 -23.54 -17.95
C TYR A 111 16.02 -24.58 -19.07
N SER A 112 15.31 -25.70 -18.83
CA SER A 112 15.17 -26.76 -19.82
C SER A 112 14.37 -26.29 -21.03
N THR A 113 14.63 -26.90 -22.18
CA THR A 113 13.89 -26.65 -23.42
C THR A 113 12.39 -26.91 -23.23
N HIS A 114 12.04 -27.97 -22.49
CA HIS A 114 10.66 -28.32 -22.16
C HIS A 114 9.96 -27.19 -21.39
N LEU A 115 10.57 -26.69 -20.32
CA LEU A 115 9.98 -25.60 -19.53
C LEU A 115 9.79 -24.34 -20.36
N ARG A 116 10.74 -24.03 -21.26
CA ARG A 116 10.62 -22.88 -22.16
C ARG A 116 9.42 -23.02 -23.13
N GLU A 117 9.20 -24.21 -23.65
CA GLU A 117 8.07 -24.48 -24.56
C GLU A 117 6.73 -24.38 -23.83
N GLU A 118 6.65 -24.93 -22.63
CA GLU A 118 5.49 -24.83 -21.74
C GLU A 118 5.18 -23.37 -21.38
N VAL A 119 6.20 -22.60 -20.98
CA VAL A 119 6.04 -21.16 -20.70
C VAL A 119 5.55 -20.41 -21.94
N TRP A 120 6.07 -20.74 -23.13
CA TRP A 120 5.61 -20.10 -24.36
C TRP A 120 4.13 -20.38 -24.62
N GLU A 121 3.69 -21.63 -24.49
CA GLU A 121 2.29 -22.02 -24.66
C GLU A 121 1.38 -21.28 -23.67
N ARG A 122 1.77 -21.23 -22.39
CA ARG A 122 1.03 -20.50 -21.35
C ARG A 122 0.96 -19.00 -21.61
N CYS A 123 2.04 -18.39 -22.08
CA CYS A 123 2.04 -16.98 -22.50
C CYS A 123 1.06 -16.72 -23.66
N VAL A 124 1.00 -17.62 -24.64
CA VAL A 124 0.05 -17.51 -25.77
C VAL A 124 -1.39 -17.64 -25.26
N ASN A 125 -1.67 -18.64 -24.43
CA ASN A 125 -3.00 -18.91 -23.88
C ASN A 125 -3.49 -17.76 -22.96
N ASN A 126 -2.60 -17.16 -22.19
CA ASN A 126 -2.90 -15.98 -21.36
C ASN A 126 -3.30 -14.75 -22.19
N SER A 127 -2.91 -14.69 -23.47
CA SER A 127 -3.05 -13.51 -24.33
C SER A 127 -3.80 -13.78 -25.63
N MET A 128 -4.64 -14.82 -25.68
CA MET A 128 -5.34 -15.24 -26.92
C MET A 128 -6.13 -14.11 -27.60
N ALA A 129 -6.59 -13.12 -26.82
CA ALA A 129 -7.31 -11.95 -27.35
C ALA A 129 -6.42 -10.99 -28.15
N TYR A 130 -5.10 -11.20 -28.20
CA TYR A 130 -4.15 -10.26 -28.78
C TYR A 130 -3.27 -10.91 -29.87
N LYS A 131 -2.84 -10.10 -30.83
CA LYS A 131 -1.97 -10.54 -31.94
C LYS A 131 -0.61 -11.05 -31.49
N GLN A 132 -0.11 -10.54 -30.36
CA GLN A 132 1.16 -10.93 -29.77
C GLN A 132 0.97 -11.25 -28.29
N PRO A 133 1.61 -12.33 -27.77
CA PRO A 133 1.60 -12.63 -26.34
C PRO A 133 2.12 -11.45 -25.53
N ARG A 134 1.42 -11.11 -24.44
CA ARG A 134 1.76 -9.95 -23.61
C ARG A 134 1.19 -10.05 -22.21
N VAL A 135 1.82 -9.39 -21.25
CA VAL A 135 1.27 -9.25 -19.90
C VAL A 135 0.96 -7.79 -19.61
N ASN A 136 -0.24 -7.50 -19.13
CA ASN A 136 -0.59 -6.16 -18.66
C ASN A 136 -0.05 -5.98 -17.25
N TYR A 137 0.42 -4.77 -16.93
CA TYR A 137 0.96 -4.47 -15.62
C TYR A 137 0.38 -3.18 -15.04
N LEU A 138 0.47 -3.11 -13.71
CA LEU A 138 0.06 -1.98 -12.90
C LEU A 138 0.94 -1.96 -11.65
N LEU A 139 1.61 -0.83 -11.40
CA LEU A 139 2.53 -0.64 -10.29
C LEU A 139 3.63 -1.70 -10.27
N ASP A 140 3.75 -2.43 -9.16
CA ASP A 140 4.80 -3.41 -8.86
C ASP A 140 4.49 -4.83 -9.37
N ALA A 141 3.38 -5.01 -10.09
CA ALA A 141 2.89 -6.34 -10.47
C ALA A 141 2.27 -6.37 -11.87
N PHE A 142 2.17 -7.57 -12.41
CA PHE A 142 1.54 -7.87 -13.68
C PHE A 142 0.52 -9.00 -13.56
N SER A 143 -0.38 -9.08 -14.53
CA SER A 143 -1.39 -10.14 -14.61
C SER A 143 -0.90 -11.29 -15.48
N PHE A 144 -0.95 -12.49 -14.93
CA PHE A 144 -0.68 -13.72 -15.67
C PHE A 144 -1.62 -14.83 -15.16
N GLU A 145 -2.41 -15.40 -16.07
CA GLU A 145 -3.38 -16.48 -15.78
C GLU A 145 -4.35 -16.15 -14.64
N GLY A 146 -4.82 -14.90 -14.60
CA GLY A 146 -5.73 -14.42 -13.56
C GLY A 146 -5.05 -14.16 -12.20
N GLN A 147 -3.75 -14.39 -12.07
CA GLN A 147 -2.98 -14.11 -10.87
C GLN A 147 -2.27 -12.74 -10.94
N ARG A 148 -2.05 -12.14 -9.76
CA ARG A 148 -1.17 -10.97 -9.59
C ARG A 148 0.24 -11.48 -9.27
N LEU A 149 1.18 -11.29 -10.18
CA LEU A 149 2.58 -11.66 -9.99
C LEU A 149 3.42 -10.39 -9.84
N LYS A 150 4.25 -10.33 -8.79
CA LYS A 150 5.17 -9.21 -8.56
C LYS A 150 6.38 -9.29 -9.47
N PHE A 151 6.87 -8.14 -9.92
CA PHE A 151 8.12 -8.05 -10.67
C PHE A 151 9.33 -8.48 -9.83
N ASP A 152 10.30 -9.14 -10.46
CA ASP A 152 11.61 -9.39 -9.86
C ASP A 152 12.52 -8.17 -10.07
N LEU A 153 12.54 -7.27 -9.08
CA LEU A 153 13.27 -6.00 -9.13
C LEU A 153 14.81 -6.15 -9.15
N SER A 154 15.36 -7.37 -9.16
CA SER A 154 16.80 -7.58 -9.36
C SER A 154 17.26 -7.30 -10.79
N PHE A 155 16.33 -7.15 -11.74
CA PHE A 155 16.62 -6.87 -13.15
C PHE A 155 16.30 -5.42 -13.53
N ALA A 156 17.02 -4.87 -14.51
CA ALA A 156 16.82 -3.48 -14.96
C ALA A 156 15.66 -3.34 -15.94
N SER A 157 15.45 -4.32 -16.83
CA SER A 157 14.40 -4.26 -17.85
C SER A 157 13.09 -4.87 -17.34
N LYS A 158 11.94 -4.25 -17.63
CA LYS A 158 10.63 -4.79 -17.20
C LYS A 158 10.34 -6.15 -17.82
N GLU A 159 10.83 -6.37 -19.04
CA GLU A 159 10.79 -7.64 -19.75
C GLU A 159 11.44 -8.75 -18.93
N GLU A 160 12.67 -8.54 -18.43
CA GLU A 160 13.35 -9.51 -17.59
C GLU A 160 12.68 -9.66 -16.23
N GLN A 161 12.30 -8.54 -15.60
CA GLN A 161 11.58 -8.55 -14.32
C GLN A 161 10.29 -9.40 -14.38
N ALA A 162 9.62 -9.45 -15.53
CA ALA A 162 8.44 -10.29 -15.74
C ALA A 162 8.79 -11.73 -16.12
N ILE A 163 9.70 -11.92 -17.08
CA ILE A 163 9.90 -13.23 -17.71
C ILE A 163 10.42 -14.28 -16.73
N TYR A 164 11.35 -13.91 -15.85
CA TYR A 164 11.87 -14.83 -14.84
C TYR A 164 10.81 -15.23 -13.83
N VAL A 165 9.93 -14.30 -13.47
CA VAL A 165 8.79 -14.58 -12.58
C VAL A 165 7.81 -15.53 -13.25
N ILE A 166 7.55 -15.36 -14.55
CA ILE A 166 6.70 -16.30 -15.31
C ILE A 166 7.34 -17.70 -15.34
N PHE A 167 8.63 -17.81 -15.63
CA PHE A 167 9.34 -19.10 -15.61
C PHE A 167 9.20 -19.81 -14.25
N GLU A 168 9.43 -19.10 -13.16
CA GLU A 168 9.30 -19.66 -11.81
C GLU A 168 7.85 -19.97 -11.44
N TYR A 169 6.88 -19.20 -11.94
CA TYR A 169 5.46 -19.48 -11.76
C TYR A 169 5.05 -20.78 -12.46
N VAL A 170 5.42 -20.94 -13.74
CA VAL A 170 5.10 -22.14 -14.52
C VAL A 170 5.82 -23.37 -13.96
N LYS A 171 7.09 -23.25 -13.58
CA LYS A 171 7.84 -24.34 -12.95
C LYS A 171 7.19 -24.89 -11.66
N LYS A 172 6.41 -24.06 -10.95
CA LYS A 172 5.75 -24.42 -9.69
C LYS A 172 4.33 -24.95 -9.86
N ASN A 173 3.67 -24.73 -11.00
CA ASN A 173 2.25 -25.03 -11.23
C ASN A 173 2.07 -25.85 -12.50
#